data_AF-A0A9D5F095-F1
#
_entry.id   AF-A0A9D5F095-F1
#
_cell.length_a   1.000
_cell.length_b   1.000
_cell.length_c   1.000
_cell.angle_alpha   90.00
_cell.angle_beta   90.00
_cell.angle_gamma   90.00
#
_symmetry.space_group_name_H-M   'P 1'
#
loop_
_entity.id
_entity.type
_entity.pdbx_description
1 polymer ?
#
loop_
_entity_poly.entity_id
_entity_poly.type
_entity_poly.pdbx_seq_one_letter_code
_entity_poly.pdbx_strand_id
1 'polypeptide(L)'
;FGHSLEKDTGDVVKAAGGKVLGAVRHPLSTGDFSSFLLQAQTSGAKVVGLANAGGDTVSSVKAAAEFGLTKKQNLAALLMLLTDVHAIGLPTAQGLYLTEAWYWDLNAESRAWADKYSKVMNGRKPNSNHASVYSSTMHYLNAVKAAGTDDTAAVMAKMKETPINDMFAKGGKIREDGRMVHDMYLFQVKKPSESKGAWDYYNLKGTIKGDEAFQSLALSQCPGIKK
;
A
#
# COMPACT_ATOMS: atom_id res chain seq x y z
N PHE A 1 0.50 13.78 -1.69
CA PHE A 1 0.28 12.45 -1.11
C PHE A 1 -0.41 12.54 0.25
N GLY A 2 0.26 12.99 1.32
CA GLY A 2 -0.31 12.95 2.68
C GLY A 2 -1.66 13.67 2.84
N HIS A 3 -1.84 14.83 2.22
CA HIS A 3 -3.13 15.54 2.20
C HIS A 3 -4.27 14.69 1.62
N SER A 4 -4.03 14.00 0.50
CA SER A 4 -5.04 13.15 -0.15
C SER A 4 -5.36 11.93 0.71
N LEU A 5 -4.33 11.24 1.23
CA LEU A 5 -4.49 10.06 2.06
C LEU A 5 -5.24 10.37 3.36
N GLU A 6 -4.94 11.49 4.01
CA GLU A 6 -5.69 11.97 5.17
C GLU A 6 -7.14 12.26 4.83
N LYS A 7 -7.39 12.97 3.72
CA LYS A 7 -8.74 13.29 3.29
C LYS A 7 -9.55 12.02 3.06
N ASP A 8 -9.05 11.11 2.24
CA ASP A 8 -9.75 9.89 1.84
C ASP A 8 -10.00 8.99 3.07
N THR A 9 -9.00 8.82 3.92
CA THR A 9 -9.15 8.06 5.18
C THR A 9 -10.16 8.73 6.11
N GLY A 10 -10.09 10.05 6.25
CA GLY A 10 -11.01 10.83 7.08
C GLY A 10 -12.46 10.74 6.60
N ASP A 11 -12.67 10.72 5.29
CA ASP A 11 -14.00 10.56 4.69
C ASP A 11 -14.54 9.15 4.92
N VAL A 12 -13.72 8.10 4.79
CA VAL A 12 -14.09 6.72 5.14
C VAL A 12 -14.46 6.60 6.62
N VAL A 13 -13.65 7.18 7.52
CA VAL A 13 -13.92 7.17 8.96
C VAL A 13 -15.27 7.82 9.27
N LYS A 14 -15.57 8.99 8.68
CA LYS A 14 -16.85 9.69 8.89
C LYS A 14 -18.02 8.91 8.29
N ALA A 15 -17.87 8.35 7.09
CA ALA A 15 -18.91 7.54 6.44
C ALA A 15 -19.24 6.29 7.26
N ALA A 16 -18.25 5.72 7.96
CA ALA A 16 -18.43 4.61 8.89
C ALA A 16 -18.96 5.03 10.29
N GLY A 17 -19.37 6.29 10.48
CA GLY A 17 -19.89 6.81 11.75
C GLY A 17 -18.82 7.19 12.79
N GLY A 18 -17.55 7.18 12.40
CA GLY A 18 -16.43 7.63 13.23
C GLY A 18 -16.25 9.16 13.23
N LYS A 19 -15.26 9.62 13.99
CA LYS A 19 -14.89 11.04 14.11
C LYS A 19 -13.40 11.22 13.89
N VAL A 20 -13.03 12.27 13.15
CA VAL A 20 -11.64 12.74 13.05
C VAL A 20 -11.47 13.86 14.07
N LEU A 21 -10.68 13.62 15.13
CA LEU A 21 -10.55 14.55 16.26
C LEU A 21 -9.55 15.69 15.99
N GLY A 22 -8.69 15.54 14.98
CA GLY A 22 -7.70 16.53 14.60
C GLY A 22 -6.70 15.97 13.60
N ALA A 23 -5.81 16.84 13.15
CA ALA A 23 -4.68 16.49 12.29
C ALA A 23 -3.49 17.40 12.62
N VAL A 24 -2.28 16.87 12.47
CA VAL A 24 -1.04 17.63 12.60
C VAL A 24 -0.17 17.36 11.38
N ARG A 25 0.49 18.40 10.86
CA ARG A 25 1.34 18.32 9.67
C ARG A 25 2.80 18.30 10.09
N HIS A 26 3.58 17.42 9.45
CA HIS A 26 5.03 17.41 9.55
C HIS A 26 5.66 17.69 8.17
N PRO A 27 6.84 18.32 8.10
CA PRO A 27 7.62 18.39 6.87
C PRO A 27 7.97 17.00 6.35
N LEU A 28 8.08 16.86 5.03
CA LEU A 28 8.57 15.63 4.40
C LEU A 28 10.01 15.36 4.86
N SER A 29 10.32 14.13 5.24
CA SER A 29 11.66 13.74 5.73
C SER A 29 12.10 14.51 6.97
N THR A 30 11.17 14.78 7.90
CA THR A 30 11.53 15.37 9.19
C THR A 30 12.40 14.42 10.01
N GLY A 31 13.42 14.95 10.68
CA GLY A 31 14.29 14.17 11.56
C GLY A 31 13.69 13.91 12.95
N ASP A 32 12.67 14.67 13.33
CA ASP A 32 12.03 14.58 14.65
C ASP A 32 10.50 14.59 14.53
N PHE A 33 9.86 13.63 15.19
CA PHE A 33 8.40 13.45 15.23
C PHE A 33 7.78 13.77 16.59
N SER A 34 8.59 14.10 17.60
CA SER A 34 8.19 14.15 19.01
C SER A 34 7.01 15.09 19.27
N SER A 35 7.07 16.32 18.76
CA SER A 35 6.02 17.33 18.98
C SER A 35 4.69 16.97 18.28
N PHE A 36 4.75 16.29 17.14
CA PHE A 36 3.57 15.83 16.41
C PHE A 36 2.91 14.64 17.11
N LEU A 37 3.73 13.70 17.61
CA LEU A 37 3.25 12.55 18.37
C LEU A 37 2.66 12.95 19.72
N LEU A 38 3.22 13.98 20.39
CA LEU A 38 2.63 14.51 21.61
C LEU A 38 1.23 15.09 21.36
N GLN A 39 1.04 15.86 20.28
CA GLN A 39 -0.28 16.37 19.91
C GLN A 39 -1.26 15.23 19.58
N ALA A 40 -0.80 14.19 18.89
CA ALA A 40 -1.62 13.00 18.64
C ALA A 40 -2.00 12.30 19.96
N GLN A 41 -1.08 12.21 20.92
CA GLN A 41 -1.31 11.61 22.23
C GLN A 41 -2.31 12.39 23.08
N THR A 42 -2.21 13.72 23.09
CA THR A 42 -3.12 14.58 23.87
C THR A 42 -4.51 14.70 23.26
N SER A 43 -4.69 14.34 21.99
CA SER A 43 -5.99 14.37 21.31
C SER A 43 -7.04 13.40 21.90
N GLY A 44 -6.60 12.35 22.61
CA GLY A 44 -7.49 11.30 23.12
C GLY A 44 -8.11 10.41 22.02
N ALA A 45 -7.65 10.49 20.77
CA ALA A 45 -8.13 9.64 19.69
C ALA A 45 -7.84 8.16 19.97
N LYS A 46 -8.74 7.25 19.58
CA LYS A 46 -8.50 5.79 19.71
C LYS A 46 -7.45 5.28 18.72
N VAL A 47 -7.31 5.96 17.59
CA VAL A 47 -6.43 5.60 16.48
C VAL A 47 -5.67 6.86 16.03
N VAL A 48 -4.36 6.71 15.82
CA VAL A 48 -3.51 7.72 15.16
C VAL A 48 -3.20 7.20 13.75
N GLY A 49 -3.70 7.90 12.74
CA GLY A 49 -3.44 7.58 11.33
C GLY A 49 -2.19 8.27 10.82
N LEU A 50 -1.21 7.49 10.34
CA LEU A 50 0.01 8.01 9.71
C LEU A 50 -0.22 8.22 8.22
N ALA A 51 -0.66 9.41 7.84
CA ALA A 51 -0.84 9.81 6.43
C ALA A 51 0.50 10.23 5.77
N ASN A 52 1.52 9.39 5.90
CA ASN A 52 2.86 9.54 5.33
C ASN A 52 3.33 8.21 4.73
N ALA A 53 4.60 8.12 4.31
CA ALA A 53 5.13 6.93 3.64
C ALA A 53 6.63 6.73 3.90
N GLY A 54 7.12 5.50 3.68
CA GLY A 54 8.55 5.19 3.62
C GLY A 54 9.29 5.59 4.88
N GLY A 55 10.38 6.35 4.73
CA GLY A 55 11.22 6.79 5.85
C GLY A 55 10.45 7.55 6.94
N ASP A 56 9.49 8.39 6.57
CA ASP A 56 8.66 9.11 7.55
C ASP A 56 7.76 8.14 8.35
N THR A 57 7.22 7.11 7.71
CA THR A 57 6.46 6.05 8.39
C THR A 57 7.36 5.25 9.33
N VAL A 58 8.55 4.85 8.88
CA VAL A 58 9.53 4.12 9.71
C VAL A 58 9.90 4.94 10.96
N SER A 59 10.26 6.21 10.78
CA SER A 59 10.67 7.10 11.87
C SER A 59 9.50 7.38 12.83
N SER A 60 8.31 7.67 12.30
CA SER A 60 7.13 7.96 13.13
C SER A 60 6.67 6.74 13.93
N VAL A 61 6.70 5.53 13.37
CA VAL A 61 6.38 4.29 14.11
C VAL A 61 7.40 4.04 15.23
N LYS A 62 8.70 4.19 14.96
CA LYS A 62 9.76 4.02 15.97
C LYS A 62 9.61 5.03 17.11
N ALA A 63 9.45 6.31 16.76
CA ALA A 63 9.24 7.36 17.76
C ALA A 63 7.94 7.14 18.55
N ALA A 64 6.84 6.74 17.91
CA ALA A 64 5.58 6.45 18.62
C ALA A 64 5.73 5.32 19.65
N ALA A 65 6.54 4.30 19.34
CA ALA A 65 6.84 3.23 20.28
C ALA A 65 7.74 3.72 21.44
N GLU A 66 8.78 4.51 21.14
CA GLU A 66 9.69 5.09 22.14
C GLU A 66 8.95 6.00 23.14
N PHE A 67 8.06 6.86 22.66
CA PHE A 67 7.22 7.73 23.49
C PHE A 67 6.02 7.01 24.13
N GLY A 68 5.86 5.70 23.91
CA GLY A 68 4.80 4.89 24.50
C GLY A 68 3.39 5.25 24.03
N LEU A 69 3.24 5.90 22.87
CA LEU A 69 1.95 6.23 22.28
C LEU A 69 1.11 4.96 22.04
N THR A 70 1.77 3.89 21.58
CA THR A 70 1.13 2.60 21.28
C THR A 70 0.58 1.87 22.51
N LYS A 71 0.92 2.33 23.74
CA LYS A 71 0.32 1.82 24.98
C LYS A 71 -1.09 2.36 25.24
N LYS A 72 -1.45 3.49 24.60
CA LYS A 72 -2.71 4.22 24.84
C LYS A 72 -3.59 4.32 23.60
N GLN A 73 -2.99 4.31 22.41
CA GLN A 73 -3.70 4.50 21.14
C GLN A 73 -3.20 3.48 20.12
N ASN A 74 -4.07 3.07 19.21
CA ASN A 74 -3.67 2.21 18.09
C ASN A 74 -3.05 3.05 16.98
N LEU A 75 -1.98 2.56 16.37
CA LEU A 75 -1.34 3.21 15.24
C LEU A 75 -1.82 2.55 13.94
N ALA A 76 -2.27 3.35 12.98
CA ALA A 76 -2.64 2.90 11.65
C ALA A 76 -1.64 3.47 10.63
N ALA A 77 -0.76 2.61 10.11
CA ALA A 77 0.16 3.00 9.04
C ALA A 77 -0.60 2.95 7.71
N LEU A 78 -1.10 4.11 7.26
CA LEU A 78 -2.04 4.20 6.13
C LEU A 78 -1.38 3.85 4.79
N LEU A 79 -0.05 3.95 4.72
CA LEU A 79 0.77 3.32 3.69
C LEU A 79 2.03 2.75 4.36
N MET A 80 2.25 1.45 4.24
CA MET A 80 3.43 0.78 4.74
C MET A 80 3.76 -0.39 3.84
N LEU A 81 5.01 -0.50 3.44
CA LEU A 81 5.52 -1.55 2.57
C LEU A 81 6.32 -2.59 3.35
N LEU A 82 6.59 -3.72 2.72
CA LEU A 82 7.43 -4.79 3.30
C LEU A 82 8.79 -4.30 3.80
N THR A 83 9.40 -3.40 3.05
CA THR A 83 10.69 -2.78 3.38
C THR A 83 10.63 -1.88 4.61
N ASP A 84 9.48 -1.24 4.84
CA ASP A 84 9.29 -0.38 6.01
C ASP A 84 9.20 -1.25 7.27
N VAL A 85 8.45 -2.36 7.20
CA VAL A 85 8.39 -3.33 8.30
C VAL A 85 9.75 -3.96 8.58
N HIS A 86 10.53 -4.25 7.54
CA HIS A 86 11.92 -4.70 7.69
C HIS A 86 12.78 -3.67 8.44
N ALA A 87 12.65 -2.39 8.11
CA ALA A 87 13.41 -1.31 8.74
C ALA A 87 12.96 -1.00 10.18
N ILE A 88 11.67 -1.19 10.48
CA ILE A 88 11.09 -1.01 11.83
C ILE A 88 11.45 -2.19 12.73
N GLY A 89 11.37 -3.41 12.22
CA GLY A 89 11.51 -4.66 12.96
C GLY A 89 10.19 -5.12 13.60
N LEU A 90 9.98 -6.45 13.62
CA LEU A 90 8.77 -7.06 14.16
C LEU A 90 8.46 -6.69 15.63
N PRO A 91 9.44 -6.55 16.55
CA PRO A 91 9.14 -6.18 17.94
C PRO A 91 8.33 -4.87 18.05
N THR A 92 8.62 -3.91 17.17
CA THR A 92 7.98 -2.60 17.15
C THR A 92 6.75 -2.58 16.23
N ALA A 93 6.81 -3.27 15.08
CA ALA A 93 5.75 -3.24 14.08
C ALA A 93 4.61 -4.24 14.32
N GLN A 94 4.77 -5.22 15.22
CA GLN A 94 3.79 -6.28 15.44
C GLN A 94 2.37 -5.74 15.68
N GLY A 95 1.39 -6.40 15.06
CA GLY A 95 -0.02 -6.06 15.22
C GLY A 95 -0.51 -4.89 14.37
N LEU A 96 0.39 -4.09 13.76
CA LEU A 96 0.00 -3.04 12.82
C LEU A 96 -0.77 -3.65 11.64
N TYR A 97 -1.88 -3.01 11.29
CA TYR A 97 -2.62 -3.32 10.07
C TYR A 97 -2.11 -2.47 8.91
N LEU A 98 -2.08 -3.07 7.72
CA LEU A 98 -1.73 -2.39 6.48
C LEU A 98 -2.53 -2.97 5.31
N THR A 99 -2.74 -2.15 4.29
CA THR A 99 -3.32 -2.57 3.02
C THR A 99 -2.23 -2.58 1.95
N GLU A 100 -2.07 -3.69 1.25
CA GLU A 100 -1.06 -3.88 0.21
C GLU A 100 -1.68 -4.50 -1.03
N ALA A 101 -1.10 -4.18 -2.20
CA ALA A 101 -1.53 -4.76 -3.47
C ALA A 101 -0.97 -6.17 -3.69
N TRP A 102 0.12 -6.52 -3.01
CA TRP A 102 0.87 -7.75 -3.27
C TRP A 102 1.83 -8.08 -2.13
N TYR A 103 2.12 -9.37 -1.93
CA TYR A 103 3.13 -9.84 -0.97
C TYR A 103 3.92 -11.02 -1.56
N TRP A 104 5.23 -11.10 -1.27
CA TRP A 104 6.11 -12.09 -1.88
C TRP A 104 5.72 -13.53 -1.57
N ASP A 105 5.19 -13.78 -0.37
CA ASP A 105 4.74 -15.11 0.07
C ASP A 105 3.22 -15.31 -0.06
N LEU A 106 2.54 -14.48 -0.85
CA LEU A 106 1.09 -14.55 -1.04
C LEU A 106 0.64 -15.89 -1.67
N ASN A 107 1.37 -16.37 -2.68
CA ASN A 107 1.08 -17.62 -3.39
C ASN A 107 2.34 -18.17 -4.10
N ALA A 108 2.17 -19.26 -4.85
CA ALA A 108 3.30 -19.91 -5.53
C ALA A 108 3.93 -19.04 -6.63
N GLU A 109 3.13 -18.27 -7.36
CA GLU A 109 3.63 -17.38 -8.43
C GLU A 109 4.38 -16.18 -7.86
N SER A 110 3.85 -15.58 -6.79
CA SER A 110 4.52 -14.47 -6.10
C SER A 110 5.88 -14.90 -5.56
N ARG A 111 5.97 -16.11 -4.97
CA ARG A 111 7.24 -16.69 -4.50
C ARG A 111 8.22 -16.91 -5.63
N ALA A 112 7.77 -17.54 -6.73
CA ALA A 112 8.63 -17.84 -7.87
C ALA A 112 9.23 -16.57 -8.51
N TRP A 113 8.45 -15.49 -8.62
CA TRP A 113 8.97 -14.21 -9.09
C TRP A 113 9.88 -13.54 -8.07
N ALA A 114 9.51 -13.54 -6.78
CA ALA A 114 10.32 -12.97 -5.72
C ALA A 114 11.70 -13.63 -5.60
N ASP A 115 11.82 -14.93 -5.87
CA ASP A 115 13.11 -15.62 -5.86
C ASP A 115 14.02 -15.17 -7.01
N LYS A 116 13.45 -14.88 -8.18
CA LYS A 116 14.21 -14.27 -9.29
C LYS A 116 14.68 -12.86 -8.91
N TYR A 117 13.79 -12.06 -8.33
CA TYR A 117 14.12 -10.72 -7.85
C TYR A 117 15.24 -10.75 -6.80
N SER A 118 15.14 -11.61 -5.79
CA SER A 118 16.12 -11.68 -4.71
C SER A 118 17.52 -12.08 -5.18
N LYS A 119 17.63 -12.92 -6.23
CA LYS A 119 18.94 -13.27 -6.82
C LYS A 119 19.70 -12.07 -7.37
N VAL A 120 18.99 -11.08 -7.92
CA VAL A 120 19.61 -9.87 -8.48
C VAL A 120 19.67 -8.69 -7.49
N MET A 121 18.97 -8.81 -6.34
CA MET A 121 18.88 -7.77 -5.32
C MET A 121 19.55 -8.15 -3.99
N ASN A 122 20.62 -8.96 -4.06
CA ASN A 122 21.43 -9.36 -2.91
C ASN A 122 20.59 -9.96 -1.77
N GLY A 123 19.64 -10.84 -2.11
CA GLY A 123 18.79 -11.53 -1.15
C GLY A 123 17.62 -10.71 -0.57
N ARG A 124 17.47 -9.42 -0.92
CA ARG A 124 16.32 -8.61 -0.50
C ARG A 124 15.03 -9.11 -1.15
N LYS A 125 13.91 -9.11 -0.42
CA LYS A 125 12.60 -9.44 -0.98
C LYS A 125 11.91 -8.20 -1.57
N PRO A 126 11.15 -8.36 -2.66
CA PRO A 126 10.41 -7.26 -3.26
C PRO A 126 9.18 -6.89 -2.42
N ASN A 127 8.72 -5.64 -2.56
CA ASN A 127 7.42 -5.17 -2.08
C ASN A 127 6.51 -4.97 -3.32
N SER A 128 5.27 -4.54 -3.10
CA SER A 128 4.28 -4.34 -4.16
C SER A 128 4.70 -3.35 -5.24
N ASN A 129 5.49 -2.32 -4.92
CA ASN A 129 5.98 -1.36 -5.92
C ASN A 129 6.94 -2.03 -6.92
N HIS A 130 7.85 -2.87 -6.44
CA HIS A 130 8.74 -3.62 -7.34
C HIS A 130 7.93 -4.57 -8.25
N ALA A 131 6.94 -5.26 -7.68
CA ALA A 131 6.10 -6.19 -8.42
C ALA A 131 5.19 -5.48 -9.45
N SER A 132 4.59 -4.36 -9.08
CA SER A 132 3.69 -3.60 -9.94
C SER A 132 4.43 -2.92 -11.10
N VAL A 133 5.65 -2.43 -10.89
CA VAL A 133 6.49 -1.89 -11.97
C VAL A 133 6.88 -2.99 -12.97
N TYR A 134 7.23 -4.19 -12.48
CA TYR A 134 7.49 -5.33 -13.37
C TYR A 134 6.24 -5.70 -14.19
N SER A 135 5.09 -5.86 -13.52
CA SER A 135 3.82 -6.19 -14.16
C SER A 135 3.40 -5.17 -15.21
N SER A 136 3.39 -3.88 -14.85
CA SER A 136 3.00 -2.80 -15.77
C SER A 136 3.94 -2.68 -16.97
N THR A 137 5.25 -2.85 -16.78
CA THR A 137 6.22 -2.85 -17.87
C THR A 137 5.97 -4.01 -18.82
N MET A 138 5.76 -5.23 -18.30
CA MET A 138 5.48 -6.39 -19.13
C MET A 138 4.13 -6.27 -19.86
N HIS A 139 3.11 -5.71 -19.21
CA HIS A 139 1.81 -5.45 -19.82
C HIS A 139 1.94 -4.47 -20.99
N TYR A 140 2.67 -3.36 -20.79
CA TYR A 140 2.96 -2.39 -21.84
C TYR A 140 3.70 -3.01 -23.03
N LEU A 141 4.81 -3.74 -22.78
CA LEU A 141 5.61 -4.35 -23.84
C LEU A 141 4.83 -5.40 -24.64
N ASN A 142 3.98 -6.19 -23.97
CA ASN A 142 3.09 -7.13 -24.64
C ASN A 142 2.03 -6.42 -25.48
N ALA A 143 1.51 -5.27 -25.02
CA ALA A 143 0.57 -4.46 -25.78
C ALA A 143 1.22 -3.80 -27.01
N VAL A 144 2.47 -3.32 -26.90
CA VAL A 144 3.26 -2.83 -28.05
C VAL A 144 3.43 -3.95 -29.09
N LYS A 145 3.82 -5.15 -28.64
CA LYS A 145 3.95 -6.32 -29.52
C LYS A 145 2.61 -6.67 -30.20
N ALA A 146 1.50 -6.64 -29.47
CA ALA A 146 0.18 -6.95 -30.00
C ALA A 146 -0.36 -5.87 -30.95
N ALA A 147 -0.02 -4.60 -30.71
CA ALA A 147 -0.37 -3.47 -31.58
C ALA A 147 0.50 -3.43 -32.85
N GLY A 148 1.71 -3.98 -32.80
CA GLY A 148 2.70 -3.86 -33.88
C GLY A 148 3.29 -2.45 -34.00
N THR A 149 3.13 -1.62 -32.97
CA THR A 149 3.55 -0.21 -32.92
C THR A 149 3.68 0.25 -31.47
N ASP A 150 4.45 1.30 -31.24
CA ASP A 150 4.53 2.06 -29.98
C ASP A 150 3.64 3.32 -29.97
N ASP A 151 2.77 3.49 -30.99
CA ASP A 151 1.76 4.56 -30.98
C ASP A 151 0.89 4.49 -29.71
N THR A 152 0.76 5.64 -29.04
CA THR A 152 0.13 5.70 -27.72
C THR A 152 -1.33 5.26 -27.75
N ALA A 153 -2.10 5.67 -28.76
CA ALA A 153 -3.52 5.35 -28.83
C ALA A 153 -3.74 3.85 -29.11
N ALA A 154 -2.97 3.29 -30.05
CA ALA A 154 -3.01 1.87 -30.38
C ALA A 154 -2.59 0.99 -29.19
N VAL A 155 -1.51 1.34 -28.50
CA VAL A 155 -1.03 0.60 -27.32
C VAL A 155 -2.02 0.69 -26.17
N MET A 156 -2.55 1.88 -25.87
CA MET A 156 -3.54 2.06 -24.81
C MET A 156 -4.84 1.28 -25.07
N ALA A 157 -5.28 1.20 -26.34
CA ALA A 157 -6.41 0.36 -26.72
C ALA A 157 -6.13 -1.12 -26.38
N LYS A 158 -4.95 -1.63 -26.74
CA LYS A 158 -4.56 -3.02 -26.43
C LYS A 158 -4.39 -3.29 -24.94
N MET A 159 -3.81 -2.34 -24.20
CA MET A 159 -3.67 -2.45 -22.74
C MET A 159 -5.03 -2.48 -22.03
N LYS A 160 -6.04 -1.76 -22.54
CA LYS A 160 -7.41 -1.75 -21.98
C LYS A 160 -8.23 -2.98 -22.40
N GLU A 161 -7.99 -3.52 -23.60
CA GLU A 161 -8.63 -4.75 -24.11
C GLU A 161 -8.16 -6.00 -23.37
N THR A 162 -6.89 -6.02 -22.95
CA THR A 162 -6.25 -7.22 -22.39
C THR A 162 -6.29 -7.19 -20.85
N PRO A 163 -6.94 -8.17 -20.19
CA PRO A 163 -6.85 -8.30 -18.73
C PRO A 163 -5.42 -8.63 -18.27
N ILE A 164 -5.02 -8.05 -17.15
CA ILE A 164 -3.73 -8.29 -16.52
C ILE A 164 -3.83 -9.55 -15.66
N ASN A 165 -3.12 -10.60 -16.08
CA ASN A 165 -3.12 -11.92 -15.47
C ASN A 165 -1.68 -12.41 -15.31
N ASP A 166 -0.99 -11.93 -14.29
CA ASP A 166 0.40 -12.27 -14.01
C ASP A 166 0.61 -12.53 -12.51
N MET A 167 1.86 -12.49 -12.06
CA MET A 167 2.23 -12.73 -10.66
C MET A 167 1.80 -11.59 -9.72
N PHE A 168 1.52 -10.40 -10.25
CA PHE A 168 1.10 -9.23 -9.47
C PHE A 168 -0.41 -9.23 -9.28
N ALA A 169 -1.18 -9.43 -10.34
CA ALA A 169 -2.64 -9.40 -10.29
C ALA A 169 -3.30 -10.48 -11.16
N LYS A 170 -4.47 -10.94 -10.72
CA LYS A 170 -5.37 -11.84 -11.47
C LYS A 170 -6.64 -11.08 -11.83
N GLY A 171 -7.00 -11.09 -13.11
CA GLY A 171 -8.18 -10.40 -13.63
C GLY A 171 -8.09 -8.88 -13.53
N GLY A 172 -6.88 -8.31 -13.44
CA GLY A 172 -6.71 -6.87 -13.36
C GLY A 172 -7.21 -6.19 -14.65
N LYS A 173 -7.87 -5.05 -14.53
CA LYS A 173 -8.42 -4.34 -15.70
C LYS A 173 -8.14 -2.85 -15.63
N ILE A 174 -7.67 -2.28 -16.74
CA ILE A 174 -7.56 -0.84 -16.89
C ILE A 174 -8.94 -0.30 -17.26
N ARG A 175 -9.54 0.49 -16.36
CA ARG A 175 -10.81 1.16 -16.58
C ARG A 175 -10.67 2.35 -17.53
N GLU A 176 -11.81 2.89 -17.93
CA GLU A 176 -11.90 4.06 -18.80
C GLU A 176 -11.16 5.27 -18.22
N ASP A 177 -11.15 5.42 -16.88
CA ASP A 177 -10.48 6.51 -16.16
C ASP A 177 -8.97 6.28 -15.99
N GLY A 178 -8.42 5.24 -16.63
CA GLY A 178 -7.02 4.87 -16.56
C GLY A 178 -6.63 4.12 -15.28
N ARG A 179 -7.57 3.89 -14.35
CA ARG A 179 -7.30 3.10 -13.15
C ARG A 179 -7.20 1.62 -13.49
N MET A 180 -6.07 1.00 -13.16
CA MET A 180 -5.98 -0.45 -13.08
C MET A 180 -6.68 -0.90 -11.79
N VAL A 181 -7.78 -1.65 -11.93
CA VAL A 181 -8.55 -2.23 -10.82
C VAL A 181 -8.16 -3.69 -10.66
N HIS A 182 -7.85 -4.09 -9.43
CA HIS A 182 -7.45 -5.44 -9.04
C HIS A 182 -7.80 -5.69 -7.56
N ASP A 183 -7.73 -6.94 -7.09
CA ASP A 183 -7.94 -7.19 -5.66
C ASP A 183 -6.80 -6.55 -4.83
N MET A 184 -7.14 -6.03 -3.65
CA MET A 184 -6.21 -5.55 -2.62
C MET A 184 -6.27 -6.48 -1.40
N TYR A 185 -5.27 -6.41 -0.52
CA TYR A 185 -5.17 -7.32 0.61
C TYR A 185 -4.99 -6.55 1.92
N LEU A 186 -5.76 -6.96 2.93
CA LEU A 186 -5.55 -6.53 4.30
C LEU A 186 -4.57 -7.49 4.97
N PHE A 187 -3.45 -6.96 5.45
CA PHE A 187 -2.47 -7.70 6.23
C PHE A 187 -2.37 -7.16 7.66
N GLN A 188 -1.86 -8.02 8.53
CA GLN A 188 -1.39 -7.63 9.86
C GLN A 188 0.06 -8.07 10.02
N VAL A 189 0.89 -7.18 10.58
CA VAL A 189 2.28 -7.52 10.90
C VAL A 189 2.32 -8.60 11.98
N LYS A 190 3.08 -9.66 11.71
CA LYS A 190 3.31 -10.79 12.59
C LYS A 190 3.97 -10.37 13.90
N LYS A 191 3.71 -11.14 14.96
CA LYS A 191 4.56 -11.12 16.15
C LYS A 191 5.92 -11.74 15.82
N PRO A 192 7.01 -11.40 16.55
CA PRO A 192 8.30 -12.06 16.38
C PRO A 192 8.21 -13.59 16.45
N SER A 193 7.38 -14.13 17.35
CA SER A 193 7.17 -15.57 17.53
C SER A 193 6.42 -16.27 16.39
N GLU A 194 5.77 -15.52 15.49
CA GLU A 194 5.02 -16.06 14.34
C GLU A 194 5.87 -16.09 13.06
N SER A 195 6.99 -15.36 13.04
CA SER A 195 7.84 -15.24 11.86
C SER A 195 8.81 -16.41 11.75
N LYS A 196 8.91 -16.99 10.56
CA LYS A 196 9.84 -18.08 10.25
C LYS A 196 11.22 -17.59 9.79
N GLY A 197 11.42 -16.28 9.68
CA GLY A 197 12.69 -15.70 9.25
C GLY A 197 12.52 -14.31 8.63
N ALA A 198 13.63 -13.76 8.13
CA ALA A 198 13.61 -12.47 7.47
C ALA A 198 12.58 -12.45 6.32
N TRP A 199 11.87 -11.32 6.21
CA TRP A 199 10.81 -11.05 5.24
C TRP A 199 9.49 -11.80 5.45
N ASP A 200 9.42 -12.76 6.39
CA ASP A 200 8.15 -13.40 6.77
C ASP A 200 7.39 -12.54 7.80
N TYR A 201 6.72 -11.50 7.32
CA TYR A 201 6.22 -10.42 8.19
C TYR A 201 4.72 -10.27 8.25
N TYR A 202 3.96 -10.88 7.34
CA TYR A 202 2.53 -10.63 7.23
C TYR A 202 1.67 -11.86 7.47
N ASN A 203 0.58 -11.62 8.20
CA ASN A 203 -0.59 -12.48 8.22
C ASN A 203 -1.63 -11.88 7.27
N LEU A 204 -2.10 -12.65 6.27
CA LEU A 204 -3.24 -12.23 5.45
C LEU A 204 -4.51 -12.28 6.31
N LYS A 205 -5.25 -11.17 6.36
CA LYS A 205 -6.50 -11.04 7.12
C LYS A 205 -7.73 -11.02 6.23
N GLY A 206 -7.58 -10.62 4.98
CA GLY A 206 -8.67 -10.64 4.02
C GLY A 206 -8.25 -10.11 2.66
N THR A 207 -9.11 -10.37 1.69
CA THR A 207 -9.02 -9.82 0.34
C THR A 207 -10.15 -8.82 0.16
N ILE A 208 -9.81 -7.62 -0.31
CA ILE A 208 -10.74 -6.56 -0.68
C ILE A 208 -10.89 -6.64 -2.19
N LYS A 209 -12.12 -6.87 -2.67
CA LYS A 209 -12.37 -7.05 -4.10
C LYS A 209 -12.13 -5.76 -4.86
N GLY A 210 -11.64 -5.84 -6.09
CA GLY A 210 -11.24 -4.66 -6.86
C GLY A 210 -12.37 -3.64 -7.08
N ASP A 211 -13.62 -4.08 -7.19
CA ASP A 211 -14.79 -3.21 -7.26
C ASP A 211 -15.09 -2.44 -5.96
N GLU A 212 -14.66 -2.96 -4.81
CA GLU A 212 -14.75 -2.32 -3.50
C GLU A 212 -13.48 -1.54 -3.11
N ALA A 213 -12.32 -1.98 -3.59
CA ALA A 213 -11.02 -1.44 -3.21
C ALA A 213 -10.69 -0.09 -3.86
N PHE A 214 -11.35 0.24 -4.98
CA PHE A 214 -11.10 1.45 -5.75
C PHE A 214 -12.37 2.29 -5.81
N GLN A 215 -12.19 3.62 -5.85
CA GLN A 215 -13.31 4.52 -6.08
C GLN A 215 -14.09 4.10 -7.34
N SER A 216 -15.42 4.03 -7.21
CA SER A 216 -16.29 3.64 -8.32
C SER A 216 -16.16 4.61 -9.49
N LEU A 217 -16.42 4.12 -10.71
CA LEU A 217 -16.37 4.95 -11.91
C LEU A 217 -17.37 6.12 -11.85
N ALA A 218 -18.54 5.89 -11.23
CA ALA A 218 -19.57 6.91 -11.01
C ALA A 218 -19.08 8.11 -10.17
N LEU A 219 -18.14 7.87 -9.26
CA LEU A 219 -17.51 8.92 -8.44
C LEU A 219 -16.23 9.49 -9.06
N SER A 220 -15.80 8.97 -10.22
CA SER A 220 -14.57 9.42 -10.89
C SER A 220 -14.61 10.92 -11.17
N GLN A 221 -13.51 11.59 -10.85
CA GLN A 221 -13.29 13.01 -11.14
C GLN A 221 -12.48 13.19 -12.43
N CYS A 222 -12.25 12.12 -13.19
CA CYS A 222 -11.53 12.18 -14.46
C CYS A 222 -12.38 12.94 -15.50
N PRO A 223 -11.88 14.06 -16.06
CA PRO A 223 -12.64 14.84 -17.05
C PRO A 223 -12.99 14.07 -18.32
N GLY A 224 -12.23 13.01 -18.63
CA GLY A 224 -12.46 12.16 -19.80
C GLY A 224 -13.60 11.15 -19.65
N ILE A 225 -14.20 11.02 -18.46
CA ILE A 225 -15.36 10.15 -18.24
C ILE A 225 -16.63 10.94 -18.50
N LYS A 226 -17.41 10.52 -19.50
CA LYS A 226 -18.77 11.03 -19.72
C LYS A 226 -19.65 10.51 -18.58
N LYS A 227 -20.31 11.44 -17.88
CA LYS A 227 -21.35 11.12 -16.89
C LYS A 227 -22.70 10.98 -17.55
#